data_AF-A0A944PRG4-F1
#
_entry.id   AF-A0A944PRG4-F1
#
_cell.length_a   1.000
_cell.length_b   1.000
_cell.length_c   1.000
_cell.angle_alpha   90.00
_cell.angle_beta   90.00
_cell.angle_gamma   90.00
#
_symmetry.space_group_name_H-M   'P 1'
#
loop_
_entity.id
_entity.type
_entity.pdbx_description
1 polymer ?
#
loop_
_entity_poly.entity_id
_entity_poly.type
_entity_poly.pdbx_seq_one_letter_code
_entity_poly.pdbx_strand_id
1 'polypeptide(L)'
;MGWLRELSAPFVALGPTGVAVRTRLKDLSPGDEEVLALVGAHLGSLASKDLRTRCADGLEHSGDTWAVRKRELTALSSSRWAGAITKATHDQWALARRGQAAHVQNLEAGVKTIEHRLSLPVGEKGSKRAPGGYRGKREWFAKARRLQVLQDRLDAVRADREAGRVR
;
A
#
# COMPACT_ATOMS: atom_id res chain seq x y z
N MET A 1 20.49 -40.30 -13.91
CA MET A 1 21.56 -39.29 -14.03
C MET A 1 20.97 -38.05 -14.69
N GLY A 2 20.27 -37.23 -13.90
CA GLY A 2 19.63 -36.02 -14.38
C GLY A 2 20.66 -34.89 -14.49
N TRP A 3 20.74 -34.28 -15.66
CA TRP A 3 21.69 -33.23 -15.97
C TRP A 3 21.39 -32.00 -15.11
N LEU A 4 22.22 -31.75 -14.10
CA LEU A 4 22.17 -30.51 -13.33
C LEU A 4 22.63 -29.37 -14.24
N ARG A 5 21.84 -28.30 -14.33
CA ARG A 5 22.22 -27.11 -15.10
C ARG A 5 23.49 -26.53 -14.51
N GLU A 6 24.51 -26.36 -15.34
CA GLU A 6 25.73 -25.66 -14.95
C GLU A 6 25.39 -24.19 -14.67
N LEU A 7 25.64 -23.74 -13.44
CA LEU A 7 25.40 -22.35 -13.03
C LEU A 7 26.63 -21.52 -13.40
N SER A 8 26.43 -20.50 -14.24
CA SER A 8 27.48 -19.54 -14.56
C SER A 8 27.92 -18.77 -13.31
N ALA A 9 29.17 -18.30 -13.32
CA ALA A 9 29.73 -17.50 -12.24
C ALA A 9 28.86 -16.26 -11.95
N PRO A 10 28.70 -15.86 -10.67
CA PRO A 10 28.01 -14.63 -10.31
C PRO A 10 28.64 -13.44 -11.05
N PHE A 11 27.81 -12.63 -11.72
CA PHE A 11 28.24 -11.40 -12.38
C PHE A 11 27.37 -10.23 -11.92
N VAL A 12 27.94 -9.03 -11.98
CA VAL A 12 27.19 -7.80 -11.71
C VAL A 12 26.38 -7.46 -12.95
N ALA A 13 25.06 -7.66 -12.89
CA ALA A 13 24.17 -7.18 -13.94
C ALA A 13 24.19 -5.64 -13.96
N LEU A 14 24.24 -5.04 -15.15
CA LEU A 14 24.09 -3.60 -15.30
C LEU A 14 22.75 -3.18 -14.69
N GLY A 15 22.75 -2.09 -13.93
CA GLY A 15 21.54 -1.55 -13.30
C GLY A 15 20.46 -1.27 -14.36
N PRO A 16 19.17 -1.37 -14.00
CA PRO A 16 18.09 -1.17 -14.95
C PRO A 16 18.17 0.23 -15.58
N THR A 17 18.39 0.29 -16.89
CA THR A 17 18.35 1.53 -17.68
C THR A 17 16.90 1.87 -18.03
N GLY A 18 16.05 1.98 -17.01
CA GLY A 18 14.67 2.40 -17.19
C GLY A 18 14.62 3.89 -17.51
N VAL A 19 14.33 4.25 -18.76
CA VAL A 19 13.96 5.63 -19.11
C VAL A 19 12.47 5.80 -18.85
N ALA A 20 12.12 6.62 -17.86
CA ALA A 20 10.73 7.03 -17.65
C ALA A 20 10.43 8.25 -18.53
N VAL A 21 9.91 8.03 -19.74
CA VAL A 21 9.46 9.12 -20.61
C VAL A 21 8.10 9.62 -20.12
N ARG A 22 8.12 10.68 -19.30
CA ARG A 22 6.93 11.49 -19.00
C ARG A 22 6.83 12.61 -20.02
N THR A 23 6.43 12.26 -21.25
CA THR A 23 6.07 13.31 -22.22
C THR A 23 4.65 13.78 -21.94
N ARG A 24 4.43 15.10 -22.03
CA ARG A 24 3.08 15.65 -22.07
C ARG A 24 2.54 15.44 -23.48
N LEU A 25 1.27 15.11 -23.60
CA LEU A 25 0.58 15.21 -24.88
C LEU A 25 0.52 16.71 -25.22
N LYS A 26 1.12 17.09 -26.35
CA LYS A 26 1.15 18.47 -26.85
C LYS A 26 0.25 18.55 -28.08
N ASP A 27 -0.22 19.76 -28.37
CA ASP A 27 -0.97 20.08 -29.59
C ASP A 27 -2.22 19.20 -29.78
N LEU A 28 -2.88 18.85 -28.67
CA LEU A 28 -4.15 18.12 -28.69
C LEU A 28 -5.22 19.01 -29.31
N SER A 29 -5.97 18.46 -30.27
CA SER A 29 -7.20 19.11 -30.70
C SER A 29 -8.25 18.98 -29.60
N PRO A 30 -9.28 19.85 -29.61
CA PRO A 30 -10.41 19.70 -28.68
C PRO A 30 -11.06 18.30 -28.75
N GLY A 31 -11.09 17.66 -29.92
CA GLY A 31 -11.59 16.31 -30.09
C GLY A 31 -10.70 15.24 -29.45
N ASP A 32 -9.38 15.41 -29.49
CA ASP A 32 -8.46 14.48 -28.81
C ASP A 32 -8.62 14.56 -27.29
N GLU A 33 -8.77 15.77 -26.75
CA GLU A 33 -9.03 15.98 -25.31
C GLU A 33 -10.34 15.30 -24.88
N GLU A 34 -11.41 15.46 -25.66
CA GLU A 34 -12.70 14.82 -25.40
C GLU A 34 -12.57 13.28 -25.40
N VAL A 35 -11.92 12.71 -26.42
CA VAL A 35 -11.69 11.26 -26.50
C VAL A 35 -10.87 10.77 -25.31
N LEU A 36 -9.80 11.45 -24.93
CA LEU A 36 -8.97 11.07 -23.79
C LEU A 36 -9.75 11.14 -22.47
N ALA A 37 -10.61 12.15 -22.29
CA ALA A 37 -11.47 12.27 -21.13
C ALA A 37 -12.49 11.11 -21.06
N LEU A 38 -13.15 10.80 -22.17
CA LEU A 38 -14.12 9.70 -22.27
C LEU A 38 -13.47 8.33 -22.03
N VAL A 39 -12.33 8.07 -22.68
CA VAL A 39 -11.57 6.82 -22.48
C VAL A 39 -11.07 6.72 -21.04
N GLY A 40 -10.53 7.81 -20.48
CA GLY A 40 -10.08 7.86 -19.09
C GLY A 40 -11.21 7.58 -18.10
N ALA A 41 -12.38 8.18 -18.30
CA ALA A 41 -13.57 7.95 -17.47
C ALA A 41 -14.05 6.50 -17.57
N HIS A 42 -14.12 5.93 -18.78
CA HIS A 42 -14.54 4.54 -19.00
C HIS A 42 -13.57 3.54 -18.35
N LEU A 43 -12.28 3.64 -18.67
CA LEU A 43 -11.25 2.73 -18.13
C LEU A 43 -11.09 2.90 -16.61
N GLY A 44 -11.23 4.14 -16.11
CA GLY A 44 -11.27 4.42 -14.67
C GLY A 44 -12.44 3.73 -13.98
N SER A 45 -13.64 3.80 -14.55
CA SER A 45 -14.82 3.10 -14.03
C SER A 45 -14.61 1.58 -13.97
N LEU A 46 -14.05 0.98 -15.03
CA LEU A 46 -13.71 -0.43 -15.06
C LEU A 46 -12.67 -0.81 -14.01
N ALA A 47 -11.61 -0.01 -13.86
CA ALA A 47 -10.57 -0.23 -12.87
C ALA A 47 -11.10 -0.11 -11.44
N SER A 48 -11.96 0.86 -11.15
CA SER A 48 -12.59 0.98 -9.82
C SER A 48 -13.50 -0.21 -9.49
N LYS A 49 -14.27 -0.71 -10.47
CA LYS A 49 -15.11 -1.91 -10.30
C LYS A 49 -14.27 -3.15 -10.04
N ASP A 50 -13.23 -3.36 -10.85
CA ASP A 50 -12.33 -4.50 -10.67
C ASP A 50 -11.55 -4.43 -9.34
N LEU A 51 -11.10 -3.24 -8.94
CA LEU A 51 -10.46 -3.03 -7.64
C LEU A 51 -11.41 -3.36 -6.48
N ARG A 52 -12.69 -2.97 -6.58
CA ARG A 52 -13.70 -3.35 -5.57
C ARG A 52 -13.80 -4.86 -5.45
N THR A 53 -13.87 -5.59 -6.57
CA THR A 53 -13.87 -7.06 -6.57
C THR A 53 -12.58 -7.60 -5.96
N ARG A 54 -11.40 -7.06 -6.34
CA ARG A 54 -10.13 -7.48 -5.74
C ARG A 54 -10.11 -7.32 -4.23
N CYS A 55 -10.58 -6.18 -3.73
CA CYS A 55 -10.64 -5.91 -2.30
C CYS A 55 -11.58 -6.88 -1.58
N ALA A 56 -12.67 -7.30 -2.23
CA ALA A 56 -13.61 -8.29 -1.68
C ALA A 56 -12.99 -9.70 -1.59
N ASP A 57 -12.09 -10.07 -2.51
CA ASP A 57 -11.35 -11.34 -2.44
C ASP A 57 -10.46 -11.44 -1.18
N GLY A 58 -10.08 -10.31 -0.58
CA GLY A 58 -9.29 -10.27 0.65
C GLY A 58 -7.94 -10.97 0.47
N LEU A 59 -7.61 -11.87 1.40
CA LEU A 59 -6.39 -12.68 1.35
C LEU A 59 -6.43 -13.76 0.27
N GLU A 60 -7.62 -14.17 -0.14
CA GLU A 60 -7.80 -15.20 -1.15
C GLU A 60 -7.56 -14.59 -2.54
N HIS A 61 -6.75 -15.28 -3.34
CA HIS A 61 -6.60 -14.98 -4.76
C HIS A 61 -5.96 -16.17 -5.47
N SER A 62 -6.48 -16.49 -6.65
CA SER A 62 -5.97 -17.58 -7.49
C SER A 62 -5.91 -17.18 -8.96
N GLY A 63 -5.20 -17.99 -9.75
CA GLY A 63 -5.21 -17.87 -11.22
C GLY A 63 -6.62 -17.94 -11.82
N ASP A 64 -7.54 -18.68 -11.19
CA ASP A 64 -8.92 -18.80 -11.66
C ASP A 64 -9.70 -17.50 -11.42
N THR A 65 -9.62 -16.94 -10.21
CA THR A 65 -10.24 -15.62 -9.90
C THR A 65 -9.66 -14.52 -10.79
N TRP A 66 -8.34 -14.57 -11.06
CA TRP A 66 -7.69 -13.68 -12.02
C TRP A 66 -8.29 -13.82 -13.43
N ALA A 67 -8.44 -15.06 -13.91
CA ALA A 67 -8.94 -15.33 -15.26
C ALA A 67 -10.40 -14.87 -15.43
N VAL A 68 -11.26 -15.06 -14.42
CA VAL A 68 -12.65 -14.60 -14.43
C VAL A 68 -12.72 -13.08 -14.54
N ARG A 69 -12.05 -12.35 -13.64
CA ARG A 69 -12.04 -10.87 -13.66
C ARG A 69 -11.52 -10.30 -14.98
N LYS A 70 -10.42 -10.87 -15.50
CA LYS A 70 -9.88 -10.45 -16.80
C LYS A 70 -10.86 -10.70 -17.95
N ARG A 71 -11.59 -11.83 -17.93
CA ARG A 71 -12.60 -12.16 -18.96
C ARG A 71 -13.75 -11.17 -18.94
N GLU A 72 -14.28 -10.83 -17.77
CA GLU A 72 -15.34 -9.84 -17.59
C GLU A 72 -14.91 -8.46 -18.13
N LEU A 73 -13.69 -8.03 -17.80
CA LEU A 73 -13.12 -6.78 -18.34
C LEU A 73 -12.91 -6.83 -19.87
N THR A 74 -12.57 -7.98 -20.42
CA THR A 74 -12.35 -8.14 -21.87
C THR A 74 -13.66 -8.03 -22.66
N ALA A 75 -14.81 -8.31 -22.06
CA ALA A 75 -16.10 -8.07 -22.69
C ALA A 75 -16.44 -6.56 -22.81
N LEU A 76 -15.79 -5.72 -22.00
CA LEU A 76 -16.06 -4.28 -21.88
C LEU A 76 -14.91 -3.39 -22.39
N SER A 77 -13.80 -4.00 -22.81
CA SER A 77 -12.56 -3.33 -23.20
C SER A 77 -11.70 -4.23 -24.08
N SER A 78 -10.58 -3.74 -24.60
CA SER A 78 -9.63 -4.61 -25.29
C SER A 78 -8.97 -5.60 -24.32
N SER A 79 -8.57 -6.77 -24.81
CA SER A 79 -7.84 -7.78 -24.01
C SER A 79 -6.57 -7.22 -23.36
N ARG A 80 -5.91 -6.26 -24.02
CA ARG A 80 -4.72 -5.55 -23.51
C ARG A 80 -5.07 -4.63 -22.34
N TRP A 81 -6.15 -3.84 -22.45
CA TRP A 81 -6.61 -3.00 -21.35
C TRP A 81 -7.14 -3.82 -20.18
N ALA A 82 -7.91 -4.87 -20.43
CA ALA A 82 -8.36 -5.80 -19.40
C ALA A 82 -7.18 -6.39 -18.61
N GLY A 83 -6.13 -6.85 -19.31
CA GLY A 83 -4.91 -7.36 -18.67
C GLY A 83 -4.18 -6.30 -17.85
N ALA A 84 -4.06 -5.07 -18.37
CA ALA A 84 -3.41 -3.97 -17.67
C ALA A 84 -4.19 -3.55 -16.40
N ILE A 85 -5.51 -3.45 -16.49
CA ILE A 85 -6.39 -3.12 -15.36
C ILE A 85 -6.29 -4.18 -14.27
N THR A 86 -6.50 -5.46 -14.64
CA THR A 86 -6.47 -6.60 -13.69
C THR A 86 -5.14 -6.64 -12.91
N LYS A 87 -4.02 -6.35 -13.59
CA LYS A 87 -2.70 -6.27 -12.96
C LYS A 87 -2.57 -5.04 -12.06
N ALA A 88 -2.95 -3.86 -12.55
CA ALA A 88 -2.81 -2.62 -11.80
C ALA A 88 -3.62 -2.64 -10.48
N THR A 89 -4.85 -3.16 -10.52
CA THR A 89 -5.70 -3.26 -9.32
C THR A 89 -5.17 -4.30 -8.32
N HIS A 90 -4.63 -5.42 -8.81
CA HIS A 90 -3.96 -6.41 -7.96
C HIS A 90 -2.71 -5.81 -7.28
N ASP A 91 -1.88 -5.11 -8.05
CA ASP A 91 -0.69 -4.44 -7.52
C ASP A 91 -1.05 -3.32 -6.53
N GLN A 92 -2.15 -2.60 -6.78
CA GLN A 92 -2.66 -1.56 -5.88
C GLN A 92 -3.12 -2.16 -4.55
N TRP A 93 -3.83 -3.30 -4.57
CA TRP A 93 -4.17 -4.02 -3.34
C TRP A 93 -2.90 -4.46 -2.59
N ALA A 94 -1.93 -5.05 -3.29
CA ALA A 94 -0.66 -5.47 -2.68
C ALA A 94 0.14 -4.29 -2.10
N LEU A 95 0.12 -3.13 -2.75
CA LEU A 95 0.72 -1.90 -2.24
C LEU A 95 0.02 -1.42 -0.97
N ALA A 96 -1.32 -1.41 -0.95
CA ALA A 96 -2.09 -1.06 0.23
C ALA A 96 -1.76 -1.96 1.43
N ARG A 97 -1.58 -3.27 1.20
CA ARG A 97 -1.12 -4.22 2.24
C ARG A 97 0.25 -3.91 2.81
N ARG A 98 1.21 -3.53 1.95
CA ARG A 98 2.54 -3.08 2.42
C ARG A 98 2.44 -1.78 3.22
N GLY A 99 1.63 -0.84 2.76
CA GLY A 99 1.35 0.41 3.49
C GLY A 99 0.73 0.14 4.86
N GLN A 100 -0.21 -0.80 4.95
CA GLN A 100 -0.82 -1.21 6.21
C GLN A 100 0.21 -1.81 7.18
N ALA A 101 1.11 -2.66 6.71
CA ALA A 101 2.18 -3.22 7.54
C ALA A 101 3.12 -2.13 8.09
N ALA A 102 3.54 -1.19 7.24
CA ALA A 102 4.35 -0.05 7.67
C ALA A 102 3.60 0.84 8.67
N HIS A 103 2.29 1.03 8.47
CA HIS A 103 1.45 1.80 9.39
C HIS A 103 1.32 1.13 10.76
N VAL A 104 1.17 -0.19 10.82
CA VAL A 104 1.22 -0.96 12.08
C VAL A 104 2.54 -0.74 12.81
N GLN A 105 3.68 -0.88 12.11
CA GLN A 105 5.01 -0.67 12.71
C GLN A 105 5.17 0.75 13.27
N ASN A 106 4.69 1.76 12.54
CA ASN A 106 4.73 3.15 12.99
C ASN A 106 3.86 3.38 14.24
N LEU A 107 2.67 2.78 14.30
CA LEU A 107 1.80 2.84 15.47
C LEU A 107 2.44 2.14 16.68
N GLU A 108 3.00 0.95 16.51
CA GLU A 108 3.72 0.21 17.55
C GLU A 108 4.89 1.01 18.13
N ALA A 109 5.71 1.62 17.25
CA ALA A 109 6.81 2.47 17.68
C ALA A 109 6.32 3.72 18.45
N GLY A 110 5.21 4.31 17.99
CA GLY A 110 4.58 5.46 18.64
C GLY A 110 4.03 5.12 20.04
N VAL A 111 3.30 4.01 20.15
CA VAL A 111 2.79 3.44 21.40
C VAL A 111 3.94 3.21 22.37
N LYS A 112 4.94 2.42 21.97
CA LYS A 112 6.10 2.08 22.81
C LYS A 112 6.84 3.32 23.32
N THR A 113 6.98 4.34 22.47
CA THR A 113 7.63 5.60 22.85
C THR A 113 6.81 6.34 23.90
N ILE A 114 5.49 6.42 23.75
CA ILE A 114 4.62 7.11 24.71
C ILE A 114 4.56 6.35 26.03
N GLU A 115 4.38 5.03 26.00
CA GLU A 115 4.38 4.16 27.19
C GLU A 115 5.67 4.34 28.01
N HIS A 116 6.83 4.25 27.34
CA HIS A 116 8.12 4.45 27.99
C HIS A 116 8.23 5.82 28.67
N ARG A 117 7.79 6.90 28.00
CA ARG A 117 7.88 8.24 28.59
C ARG A 117 6.83 8.50 29.68
N LEU A 118 5.69 7.81 29.63
CA LEU A 118 4.67 7.89 30.68
C LEU A 118 5.09 7.12 31.95
N SER A 119 5.89 6.06 31.82
CA SER A 119 6.40 5.27 32.96
C SER A 119 7.48 5.99 33.76
N LEU A 120 8.06 7.07 33.23
CA LEU A 120 9.08 7.86 33.90
C LEU A 120 8.45 9.05 34.66
N PRO A 121 8.99 9.43 35.82
CA PRO A 121 8.68 10.69 36.49
C PRO A 121 8.61 11.90 35.54
N VAL A 122 7.62 12.76 35.79
CA VAL A 122 7.48 14.03 35.07
C VAL A 122 8.74 14.88 35.27
N GLY A 123 9.33 15.34 34.16
CA GLY A 123 10.56 16.12 34.15
C GLY A 123 11.85 15.29 34.20
N GLU A 124 11.76 13.96 34.26
CA GLU A 124 12.95 13.11 34.24
C GLU A 124 13.75 13.32 32.94
N LYS A 125 15.05 13.52 33.08
CA LYS A 125 15.94 13.74 31.93
C LYS A 125 16.20 12.41 31.21
N GLY A 126 16.13 12.47 29.88
CA GLY A 126 16.51 11.34 29.04
C GLY A 126 18.03 11.12 28.99
N SER A 127 18.41 10.04 28.33
CA SER A 127 19.80 9.76 27.98
C SER A 127 20.07 10.14 26.51
N LYS A 128 21.32 9.96 26.05
CA LYS A 128 21.67 10.10 24.62
C LYS A 128 20.90 9.15 23.70
N ARG A 129 20.38 8.03 24.23
CA ARG A 129 19.74 6.96 23.45
C ARG A 129 18.24 6.84 23.65
N ALA A 130 17.68 7.47 24.69
CA ALA A 130 16.27 7.34 25.04
C ALA A 130 15.72 8.66 25.60
N PRO A 131 14.49 9.06 25.21
CA PRO A 131 13.85 10.23 25.78
C PRO A 131 13.45 9.99 27.23
N GLY A 132 13.52 11.05 28.05
CA GLY A 132 13.04 11.00 29.44
C GLY A 132 11.53 11.23 29.53
N GLY A 133 11.06 11.43 30.76
CA GLY A 133 9.67 11.73 31.06
C GLY A 133 9.14 12.97 30.33
N TYR A 134 7.82 13.16 30.36
CA TYR A 134 7.20 14.37 29.82
C TYR A 134 7.52 15.60 30.68
N ARG A 135 7.57 16.79 30.08
CA ARG A 135 8.09 18.00 30.75
C ARG A 135 7.19 18.48 31.88
N GLY A 136 5.89 18.20 31.82
CA GLY A 136 4.92 18.64 32.81
C GLY A 136 3.67 17.77 32.85
N LYS A 137 2.89 17.88 33.94
CA LYS A 137 1.67 17.10 34.16
C LYS A 137 0.62 17.27 33.04
N ARG A 138 0.49 18.49 32.49
CA ARG A 138 -0.42 18.76 31.37
C ARG A 138 -0.01 18.00 30.10
N GLU A 139 1.27 17.98 29.77
CA GLU A 139 1.79 17.22 28.62
C GLU A 139 1.61 15.72 28.86
N TRP A 140 1.98 15.24 30.05
CA TRP A 140 1.80 13.85 30.45
C TRP A 140 0.34 13.42 30.27
N PHE A 141 -0.63 14.19 30.77
CA PHE A 141 -2.05 13.88 30.65
C PHE A 141 -2.54 13.86 29.19
N ALA A 142 -2.11 14.83 28.38
CA ALA A 142 -2.43 14.83 26.96
C ALA A 142 -1.85 13.60 26.23
N LYS A 143 -0.66 13.15 26.63
CA LYS A 143 0.02 11.98 26.05
C LYS A 143 -0.58 10.67 26.51
N ALA A 144 -1.04 10.57 27.75
CA ALA A 144 -1.82 9.43 28.24
C ALA A 144 -3.10 9.22 27.42
N ARG A 145 -3.84 10.29 27.11
CA ARG A 145 -5.02 10.18 26.23
C ARG A 145 -4.64 9.81 24.79
N ARG A 146 -3.56 10.38 24.27
CA ARG A 146 -3.06 10.03 22.94
C ARG A 146 -2.64 8.57 22.86
N LEU A 147 -2.08 8.00 23.92
CA LEU A 147 -1.72 6.58 23.97
C LEU A 147 -2.94 5.72 23.69
N GLN A 148 -4.05 5.95 24.39
CA GLN A 148 -5.28 5.19 24.18
C GLN A 148 -5.74 5.25 22.71
N VAL A 149 -5.77 6.45 22.12
CA VAL A 149 -6.16 6.63 20.71
C VAL A 149 -5.23 5.87 19.75
N LEU A 150 -3.93 5.84 20.03
CA LEU A 150 -2.98 5.08 19.20
C LEU A 150 -3.17 3.57 19.37
N GLN A 151 -3.50 3.11 20.59
CA GLN A 151 -3.76 1.70 20.88
C GLN A 151 -5.02 1.22 20.14
N ASP A 152 -6.13 1.94 20.27
CA ASP A 152 -7.39 1.62 19.60
C ASP A 152 -7.19 1.57 18.07
N ARG A 153 -6.40 2.51 17.54
CA ARG A 153 -6.07 2.54 16.11
C ARG A 153 -5.17 1.38 15.70
N LEU A 154 -4.20 1.01 16.53
CA LEU A 154 -3.32 -0.13 16.28
C LEU A 154 -4.12 -1.42 16.21
N ASP A 155 -5.03 -1.63 17.16
CA ASP A 155 -5.88 -2.82 17.22
C ASP A 155 -6.81 -2.89 16.02
N ALA A 156 -7.45 -1.77 15.64
CA ALA A 156 -8.29 -1.71 14.45
C ALA A 156 -7.50 -2.04 13.16
N VAL A 157 -6.30 -1.48 12.99
CA VAL A 157 -5.48 -1.73 11.79
C VAL A 157 -4.96 -3.17 11.76
N ARG A 158 -4.60 -3.75 12.91
CA ARG A 158 -4.21 -5.17 13.03
C ARG A 158 -5.37 -6.08 12.67
N ALA A 159 -6.58 -5.80 13.17
CA ALA A 159 -7.78 -6.57 12.83
C ALA A 159 -8.11 -6.50 11.33
N ASP A 160 -8.04 -5.32 10.72
CA ASP A 160 -8.20 -5.18 9.27
C ASP A 160 -7.09 -5.92 8.52
N ARG A 161 -5.86 -5.92 9.06
CA ARG A 161 -4.74 -6.61 8.42
C ARG A 161 -4.96 -8.11 8.40
N GLU A 162 -5.36 -8.68 9.53
CA GLU A 162 -5.64 -10.11 9.66
C GLU A 162 -6.79 -10.54 8.75
N ALA A 163 -7.86 -9.74 8.69
CA ALA A 163 -9.01 -10.01 7.84
C ALA A 163 -8.78 -9.72 6.33
N GLY A 164 -7.58 -9.36 5.90
CA GLY A 164 -7.29 -9.01 4.50
C GLY A 164 -7.97 -7.75 3.98
N ARG A 165 -8.52 -6.91 4.86
CA ARG A 165 -9.24 -5.68 4.50
C ARG A 165 -8.26 -4.54 4.26
N VAL A 166 -8.41 -3.89 3.11
CA VAL A 166 -7.72 -2.65 2.74
C VAL A 166 -8.77 -1.55 2.53
N ARG A 167 -8.47 -0.33 3.00
CA ARG A 167 -9.33 0.85 2.90
C ARG A 167 -8.67 1.90 2.02
#